data_AF-A0A2K3PLI5-F1
#
_entry.id   AF-A0A2K3PLI5-F1
#
_cell.length_a   1.000
_cell.length_b   1.000
_cell.length_c   1.000
_cell.angle_alpha   90.00
_cell.angle_beta   90.00
_cell.angle_gamma   90.00
#
_symmetry.space_group_name_H-M   'P 1'
#
loop_
_entity.id
_entity.type
_entity.pdbx_description
1 polymer ?
#
loop_
_entity_poly.entity_id
_entity_poly.type
_entity_poly.pdbx_seq_one_letter_code
_entity_poly.pdbx_strand_id
1 'polypeptide(L)'
;MAIFSSSASNQIRFLLNSFNQLNFDSVFHQLSQFAEFGTAGCILLLQTCLDHFNYVRRDRNDMQHEPIIVAVVKYLLDKPNFSTVFSESMKNVEINESFLENFCNGLQLSLLEKIAISLALSDSENPDARLCGKNFCMAQIEELCANPGSLSCHERIHSVIMFLKQSEGLSEHVDSFMQILSLVQFKDTPPFVLTPLLPDEMHGADFLRWNMEFNECEENDFDAILADIQKEMNMGDIVKELGYGCTVDVSQCKEVLSLFLPLTDNMLSKLLGAIAHTHAGLEDNQSTFLTFGAALGYNNLSELPLLNSWNIDVLIDTVKNIAPQTNWVRVIENLDHEGFYLPSEEAFSFLMSVYKHACKEPFPLHAVCGSVWKNTEGQLSFLKYAVSAPPEVFTFAHSARKLAYVDAINGHKLQNGHANHAWLCIDLLDVLCQLAEMGHANVVWSILDYALKHCPEILLLGIAHVNTTYNLFQREVSLIVFPMIVKSDVGSGMILHLWHINPNLVLRGFMDSQNHDVDSIMRIVDICQELKILSQVVEIIPSYYSIRLAAVASRKEILDLEKWLSNNLTTYKEAFFEVILLPP
;
A
#
# COMPACT_ATOMS: atom_id res chain seq x y z
N MET A 1 -32.07 -5.90 -21.93
CA MET A 1 -32.18 -5.36 -20.54
C MET A 1 -33.60 -4.89 -20.19
N ALA A 2 -34.26 -4.01 -20.95
CA ALA A 2 -35.58 -3.46 -20.59
C ALA A 2 -36.76 -4.47 -20.51
N ILE A 3 -36.69 -5.59 -21.24
CA ILE A 3 -37.71 -6.66 -21.19
C ILE A 3 -37.52 -7.55 -19.94
N PHE A 4 -36.26 -7.71 -19.51
CA PHE A 4 -35.92 -8.49 -18.32
C PHE A 4 -36.31 -7.75 -17.03
N SER A 5 -36.08 -6.43 -16.96
CA SER A 5 -36.47 -5.61 -15.82
C SER A 5 -38.00 -5.56 -15.62
N SER A 6 -38.77 -5.41 -16.69
CA SER A 6 -40.25 -5.37 -16.59
C SER A 6 -40.86 -6.71 -16.19
N SER A 7 -40.35 -7.83 -16.71
CA SER A 7 -40.82 -9.17 -16.33
C SER A 7 -40.46 -9.52 -14.88
N ALA A 8 -39.23 -9.21 -14.44
CA ALA A 8 -38.77 -9.50 -13.09
C ALA A 8 -39.51 -8.64 -12.04
N SER A 9 -39.73 -7.34 -12.27
CA SER A 9 -40.54 -6.49 -11.39
C SER A 9 -41.99 -6.97 -11.28
N ASN A 10 -42.58 -7.46 -12.38
CA ASN A 10 -43.94 -8.02 -12.34
C ASN A 10 -44.01 -9.31 -11.52
N GLN A 11 -42.97 -10.15 -11.59
CA GLN A 11 -42.89 -11.38 -10.79
C GLN A 11 -42.66 -11.07 -9.31
N ILE A 12 -41.77 -10.13 -8.98
CA ILE A 12 -41.59 -9.64 -7.60
C ILE A 12 -42.92 -9.09 -7.06
N ARG A 13 -43.63 -8.25 -7.83
CA ARG A 13 -44.93 -7.69 -7.44
C ARG A 13 -46.00 -8.78 -7.26
N PHE A 14 -45.99 -9.82 -8.09
CA PHE A 14 -46.89 -10.98 -7.92
C PHE A 14 -46.62 -11.71 -6.60
N LEU A 15 -45.35 -11.96 -6.26
CA LEU A 15 -44.95 -12.58 -5.00
C LEU A 15 -45.38 -11.75 -3.79
N LEU A 16 -45.17 -10.44 -3.85
CA LEU A 16 -45.61 -9.51 -2.81
C LEU A 16 -47.14 -9.44 -2.67
N ASN A 17 -47.89 -9.47 -3.78
CA ASN A 17 -49.36 -9.54 -3.75
C ASN A 17 -49.88 -10.86 -3.15
N SER A 18 -49.13 -11.95 -3.30
CA SER A 18 -49.50 -13.27 -2.78
C SER A 18 -49.11 -13.48 -1.31
N PHE A 19 -48.40 -12.51 -0.72
CA PHE A 19 -47.83 -12.60 0.62
C PHE A 19 -48.90 -12.73 1.72
N ASN A 20 -48.71 -13.68 2.63
CA ASN A 20 -49.45 -13.82 3.87
C ASN A 20 -48.54 -14.42 4.96
N GLN A 21 -48.96 -14.42 6.22
CA GLN A 21 -48.14 -14.93 7.34
C GLN A 21 -47.78 -16.42 7.21
N LEU A 22 -48.54 -17.21 6.44
CA LEU A 22 -48.34 -18.65 6.29
C LEU A 22 -47.33 -19.00 5.18
N ASN A 23 -47.06 -18.08 4.24
CA ASN A 23 -46.15 -18.31 3.12
C ASN A 23 -44.88 -17.44 3.16
N PHE A 24 -44.61 -16.80 4.30
CA PHE A 24 -43.48 -15.90 4.51
C PHE A 24 -42.16 -16.48 4.02
N ASP A 25 -41.74 -17.65 4.51
CA ASP A 25 -40.44 -18.25 4.17
C ASP A 25 -40.32 -18.59 2.68
N SER A 26 -41.41 -19.07 2.08
CA SER A 26 -41.45 -19.41 0.65
C SER A 26 -41.36 -18.15 -0.22
N VAL A 27 -42.10 -17.09 0.12
CA VAL A 27 -42.08 -15.82 -0.61
C VAL A 27 -40.72 -15.16 -0.45
N PHE A 28 -40.18 -15.12 0.77
CA PHE A 28 -38.88 -14.54 1.07
C PHE A 28 -37.74 -15.27 0.35
N HIS A 29 -37.76 -16.61 0.32
CA HIS A 29 -36.78 -17.40 -0.43
C HIS A 29 -36.83 -17.09 -1.93
N GLN A 30 -38.02 -17.00 -2.52
CA GLN A 30 -38.17 -16.67 -3.94
C GLN A 30 -37.76 -15.23 -4.26
N LEU A 31 -38.00 -14.29 -3.35
CA LEU A 31 -37.52 -12.91 -3.46
C LEU A 31 -35.98 -12.86 -3.37
N SER A 32 -35.38 -13.64 -2.47
CA SER A 32 -33.93 -13.70 -2.26
C SER A 32 -33.17 -14.25 -3.47
N GLN A 33 -33.79 -15.11 -4.28
CA GLN A 33 -33.22 -15.60 -5.54
C GLN A 33 -32.99 -14.48 -6.55
N PHE A 34 -33.75 -13.38 -6.50
CA PHE A 34 -33.50 -12.24 -7.38
C PHE A 34 -32.16 -11.54 -7.08
N ALA A 35 -31.62 -11.69 -5.86
CA ALA A 35 -30.30 -11.19 -5.51
C ALA A 35 -29.16 -12.01 -6.14
N GLU A 36 -29.40 -13.24 -6.61
CA GLU A 36 -28.40 -14.07 -7.28
C GLU A 36 -28.05 -13.56 -8.69
N PHE A 37 -28.87 -12.66 -9.25
CA PHE A 37 -28.60 -11.99 -10.53
C PHE A 37 -27.63 -10.78 -10.39
N GLY A 38 -26.94 -10.67 -9.26
CA GLY A 38 -25.98 -9.61 -8.98
C GLY A 38 -26.63 -8.25 -8.66
N THR A 39 -25.84 -7.17 -8.73
CA THR A 39 -26.24 -5.81 -8.31
C THR A 39 -27.53 -5.32 -8.97
N ALA A 40 -27.71 -5.58 -10.27
CA ALA A 40 -28.91 -5.18 -10.99
C ALA A 40 -30.18 -5.90 -10.49
N GLY A 41 -30.05 -7.17 -10.06
CA GLY A 41 -31.14 -7.93 -9.45
C GLY A 41 -31.51 -7.41 -8.06
N CYS A 42 -30.51 -7.10 -7.23
CA CYS A 42 -30.72 -6.49 -5.91
C CYS A 42 -31.39 -5.12 -5.99
N ILE A 43 -30.95 -4.25 -6.91
CA ILE A 43 -31.54 -2.91 -7.12
C ILE A 43 -33.02 -3.05 -7.52
N LEU A 44 -33.31 -3.95 -8.46
CA LEU A 44 -34.67 -4.17 -8.96
C LEU A 44 -35.58 -4.75 -7.87
N LEU A 45 -35.06 -5.68 -7.06
CA LEU A 45 -35.75 -6.26 -5.91
C LEU A 45 -36.14 -5.18 -4.90
N LEU A 46 -35.17 -4.38 -4.44
CA LEU A 46 -35.39 -3.35 -3.45
C LEU A 46 -36.31 -2.23 -3.98
N GLN A 47 -36.07 -1.73 -5.20
CA GLN A 47 -36.96 -0.73 -5.84
C GLN A 47 -38.40 -1.23 -5.95
N THR A 48 -38.59 -2.47 -6.43
CA THR A 48 -39.95 -3.01 -6.60
C THR A 48 -40.64 -3.24 -5.26
N CYS A 49 -39.92 -3.62 -4.20
CA CYS A 49 -40.45 -3.70 -2.85
C CYS A 49 -40.90 -2.33 -2.32
N LEU A 50 -40.04 -1.31 -2.43
CA LEU A 50 -40.33 0.05 -1.98
C LEU A 50 -41.52 0.67 -2.73
N ASP A 51 -41.58 0.46 -4.05
CA ASP A 51 -42.67 0.89 -4.91
C ASP A 51 -43.99 0.18 -4.56
N HIS A 52 -43.95 -1.13 -4.33
CA HIS A 52 -45.14 -1.93 -4.07
C HIS A 52 -45.89 -1.49 -2.80
N PHE A 53 -45.14 -1.17 -1.75
CA PHE A 53 -45.70 -0.69 -0.49
C PHE A 53 -45.87 0.85 -0.45
N ASN A 54 -45.64 1.53 -1.58
CA ASN A 54 -45.75 2.98 -1.74
C ASN A 54 -44.96 3.77 -0.69
N TYR A 55 -43.79 3.28 -0.27
CA TYR A 55 -42.95 4.01 0.70
C TYR A 55 -42.56 5.40 0.19
N VAL A 56 -42.46 5.56 -1.13
CA VAL A 56 -42.17 6.81 -1.83
C VAL A 56 -43.34 7.80 -1.83
N ARG A 57 -44.59 7.37 -1.57
CA ARG A 57 -45.81 8.19 -1.70
C ARG A 57 -46.73 8.20 -0.47
N ARG A 58 -46.42 7.48 0.61
CA ARG A 58 -47.22 7.50 1.84
C ARG A 58 -46.96 8.80 2.61
N ASP A 59 -48.03 9.38 3.17
CA ASP A 59 -47.91 10.47 4.14
C ASP A 59 -47.06 10.03 5.33
N ARG A 60 -46.29 10.99 5.90
CA ARG A 60 -45.23 10.79 6.90
C ARG A 60 -45.64 10.02 8.17
N ASN A 61 -46.92 9.75 8.39
CA ASN A 61 -47.46 9.15 9.62
C ASN A 61 -48.05 7.74 9.46
N ASP A 62 -48.01 7.13 8.26
CA ASP A 62 -48.72 5.87 7.98
C ASP A 62 -47.80 4.75 7.41
N MET A 63 -46.55 4.69 7.89
CA MET A 63 -45.64 3.57 7.57
C MET A 63 -45.94 2.37 8.48
N GLN A 64 -46.73 1.41 7.98
CA GLN A 64 -46.95 0.13 8.67
C GLN A 64 -45.73 -0.78 8.54
N HIS A 65 -45.43 -1.58 9.58
CA HIS A 65 -44.41 -2.63 9.48
C HIS A 65 -44.83 -3.70 8.48
N GLU A 66 -44.12 -3.81 7.36
CA GLU A 66 -44.22 -4.97 6.47
C GLU A 66 -43.02 -5.91 6.71
N PRO A 67 -43.22 -7.06 7.41
CA PRO A 67 -42.13 -7.96 7.81
C PRO A 67 -41.28 -8.46 6.65
N ILE A 68 -41.88 -8.56 5.45
CA ILE A 68 -41.19 -9.02 4.25
C ILE A 68 -40.18 -7.99 3.73
N ILE A 69 -40.45 -6.69 3.86
CA ILE A 69 -39.50 -5.64 3.47
C ILE A 69 -38.33 -5.62 4.45
N VAL A 70 -38.62 -5.71 5.74
CA VAL A 70 -37.57 -5.78 6.79
C VAL A 70 -36.63 -6.95 6.51
N ALA A 71 -37.17 -8.13 6.21
CA ALA A 71 -36.36 -9.30 5.89
C ALA A 71 -35.52 -9.10 4.61
N VAL A 72 -36.09 -8.49 3.56
CA VAL A 72 -35.34 -8.19 2.33
C VAL A 72 -34.24 -7.17 2.57
N VAL A 73 -34.51 -6.07 3.29
CA VAL A 73 -33.50 -5.04 3.60
C VAL A 73 -32.37 -5.63 4.45
N LYS A 74 -32.68 -6.44 5.47
CA LYS A 74 -31.68 -7.14 6.30
C LYS A 74 -30.86 -8.14 5.49
N TYR A 75 -31.51 -8.90 4.61
CA TYR A 75 -30.80 -9.82 3.72
C TYR A 75 -29.86 -9.11 2.74
N LEU A 76 -30.25 -7.92 2.26
CA LEU A 76 -29.41 -7.12 1.38
C LEU A 76 -28.27 -6.41 2.14
N LEU A 77 -28.48 -6.02 3.41
CA LEU A 77 -27.43 -5.46 4.28
C LEU A 77 -26.23 -6.40 4.43
N ASP A 78 -26.46 -7.72 4.37
CA ASP A 78 -25.41 -8.75 4.44
C ASP A 78 -24.67 -9.00 3.10
N LYS A 79 -24.93 -8.21 2.04
CA LYS A 79 -24.34 -8.43 0.70
C LYS A 79 -23.21 -7.44 0.36
N PRO A 80 -22.18 -7.90 -0.42
CA PRO A 80 -20.98 -7.14 -0.84
C PRO A 80 -21.19 -5.80 -1.54
N ASN A 81 -22.40 -5.50 -1.98
CA ASN A 81 -22.72 -4.36 -2.81
C ASN A 81 -23.87 -3.53 -2.23
N PHE A 82 -24.18 -3.70 -0.94
CA PHE A 82 -25.33 -3.05 -0.31
C PHE A 82 -25.33 -1.53 -0.49
N SER A 83 -24.19 -0.86 -0.29
CA SER A 83 -24.09 0.59 -0.41
C SER A 83 -24.56 1.09 -1.78
N THR A 84 -24.00 0.52 -2.85
CA THR A 84 -24.38 0.82 -4.24
C THR A 84 -25.82 0.42 -4.53
N VAL A 85 -26.29 -0.73 -4.03
CA VAL A 85 -27.66 -1.20 -4.24
C VAL A 85 -28.65 -0.23 -3.59
N PHE A 86 -28.42 0.18 -2.35
CA PHE A 86 -29.33 1.04 -1.61
C PHE A 86 -29.37 2.46 -2.17
N SER A 87 -28.21 3.05 -2.47
CA SER A 87 -28.12 4.40 -3.02
C SER A 87 -28.77 4.50 -4.41
N GLU A 88 -28.53 3.54 -5.30
CA GLU A 88 -29.16 3.48 -6.61
C GLU A 88 -30.65 3.12 -6.55
N SER A 89 -31.07 2.29 -5.58
CA SER A 89 -32.49 2.03 -5.35
C SER A 89 -33.26 3.28 -4.90
N MET A 90 -32.60 4.18 -4.17
CA MET A 90 -33.21 5.41 -3.65
C MET A 90 -32.99 6.64 -4.53
N LYS A 91 -32.32 6.50 -5.69
CA LYS A 91 -31.95 7.61 -6.59
C LYS A 91 -33.11 8.51 -7.03
N ASN A 92 -34.29 7.91 -7.21
CA ASN A 92 -35.50 8.61 -7.69
C ASN A 92 -36.46 9.01 -6.55
N VAL A 93 -36.03 8.90 -5.29
CA VAL A 93 -36.83 9.20 -4.10
C VAL A 93 -36.36 10.53 -3.51
N GLU A 94 -37.29 11.40 -3.13
CA GLU A 94 -36.97 12.64 -2.40
C GLU A 94 -36.64 12.29 -0.94
N ILE A 95 -35.35 12.20 -0.63
CA ILE A 95 -34.86 11.85 0.70
C ILE A 95 -34.71 13.12 1.54
N ASN A 96 -35.44 13.20 2.65
CA ASN A 96 -35.27 14.20 3.69
C ASN A 96 -35.11 13.53 5.07
N GLU A 97 -34.63 14.27 6.07
CA GLU A 97 -34.30 13.72 7.39
C GLU A 97 -35.50 13.02 8.04
N SER A 98 -36.69 13.63 7.95
CA SER A 98 -37.92 13.03 8.49
C SER A 98 -38.36 11.76 7.77
N PHE A 99 -38.08 11.64 6.46
CA PHE A 99 -38.36 10.44 5.71
C PHE A 99 -37.43 9.31 6.15
N LEU A 100 -36.13 9.57 6.30
CA LEU A 100 -35.17 8.57 6.77
C LEU A 100 -35.49 8.08 8.18
N GLU A 101 -35.86 8.99 9.07
CA GLU A 101 -36.24 8.64 10.44
C GLU A 101 -37.50 7.75 10.45
N ASN A 102 -38.54 8.12 9.71
CA ASN A 102 -39.76 7.32 9.57
C ASN A 102 -39.51 5.99 8.89
N PHE A 103 -38.66 5.96 7.86
CA PHE A 103 -38.27 4.75 7.15
C PHE A 103 -37.55 3.76 8.08
N CYS A 104 -36.54 4.24 8.81
CA CYS A 104 -35.75 3.41 9.71
C CYS A 104 -36.56 2.91 10.91
N ASN A 105 -37.37 3.80 11.51
CA ASN A 105 -38.23 3.44 12.63
C ASN A 105 -39.37 2.50 12.17
N GLY A 106 -39.94 2.75 10.99
CA GLY A 106 -40.95 1.93 10.32
C GLY A 106 -40.44 0.56 9.86
N LEU A 107 -39.13 0.31 9.86
CA LEU A 107 -38.54 -1.00 9.61
C LEU A 107 -37.96 -1.65 10.89
N GLN A 108 -38.11 -1.01 12.05
CA GLN A 108 -37.52 -1.44 13.33
C GLN A 108 -36.01 -1.71 13.24
N LEU A 109 -35.29 -0.87 12.51
CA LEU A 109 -33.85 -1.03 12.35
C LEU A 109 -33.12 -0.69 13.64
N SER A 110 -32.15 -1.54 13.99
CA SER A 110 -31.20 -1.28 15.07
C SER A 110 -30.32 -0.09 14.73
N LEU A 111 -29.69 0.50 15.76
CA LEU A 111 -28.81 1.65 15.59
C LEU A 111 -27.66 1.39 14.60
N LEU A 112 -27.13 0.15 14.54
CA LEU A 112 -26.09 -0.24 13.58
C LEU A 112 -26.63 -0.27 12.14
N GLU A 113 -27.83 -0.83 11.94
CA GLU A 113 -28.48 -0.88 10.63
C GLU A 113 -28.84 0.54 10.13
N LYS A 114 -29.22 1.45 11.05
CA LYS A 114 -29.46 2.87 10.75
C LYS A 114 -28.18 3.58 10.28
N ILE A 115 -27.06 3.33 10.97
CA ILE A 115 -25.74 3.89 10.60
C ILE A 115 -25.33 3.37 9.20
N ALA A 116 -25.48 2.07 8.92
CA ALA A 116 -25.15 1.48 7.63
C ALA A 116 -25.93 2.11 6.46
N ILE A 117 -27.23 2.34 6.64
CA ILE A 117 -28.09 3.01 5.65
C ILE A 117 -27.66 4.47 5.43
N SER A 118 -27.33 5.18 6.51
CA SER A 118 -26.90 6.58 6.43
C SER A 118 -25.57 6.76 5.69
N LEU A 119 -24.63 5.81 5.86
CA LEU A 119 -23.36 5.77 5.14
C LEU A 119 -23.57 5.46 3.65
N ALA A 120 -24.43 4.48 3.33
CA ALA A 120 -24.78 4.18 1.94
C ALA A 120 -25.35 5.39 1.18
N LEU A 121 -26.12 6.25 1.86
CA LEU A 121 -26.65 7.49 1.27
C LEU A 121 -25.62 8.62 1.20
N SER A 122 -24.60 8.61 2.07
CA SER A 122 -23.53 9.61 2.08
C SER A 122 -22.66 9.57 0.81
N ASP A 123 -22.68 8.45 0.08
CA ASP A 123 -22.02 8.28 -1.21
C ASP A 123 -22.99 8.35 -2.40
N SER A 124 -24.23 8.82 -2.19
CA SER A 124 -25.19 9.00 -3.27
C SER A 124 -24.74 10.08 -4.26
N GLU A 125 -25.02 9.85 -5.56
CA GLU A 125 -24.85 10.86 -6.61
C GLU A 125 -25.78 12.07 -6.43
N ASN A 126 -26.90 11.91 -5.71
CA ASN A 126 -27.82 12.99 -5.42
C ASN A 126 -27.29 13.84 -4.25
N PRO A 127 -27.00 15.15 -4.45
CA PRO A 127 -26.39 15.99 -3.44
C PRO A 127 -27.28 16.18 -2.19
N ASP A 128 -28.60 16.23 -2.35
CA ASP A 128 -29.55 16.41 -1.25
C ASP A 128 -29.63 15.13 -0.40
N ALA A 129 -29.69 13.96 -1.06
CA ALA A 129 -29.64 12.66 -0.40
C ALA A 129 -28.33 12.45 0.36
N ARG A 130 -27.20 12.88 -0.22
CA ARG A 130 -25.89 12.83 0.40
C ARG A 130 -25.79 13.71 1.64
N LEU A 131 -26.24 14.95 1.57
CA LEU A 131 -26.24 15.86 2.71
C LEU A 131 -27.14 15.32 3.84
N CYS A 132 -28.32 14.84 3.48
CA CYS A 132 -29.26 14.21 4.40
C CYS A 132 -28.68 12.95 5.06
N GLY A 133 -28.00 12.09 4.29
CA GLY A 133 -27.33 10.89 4.79
C GLY A 133 -26.24 11.22 5.82
N LYS A 134 -25.42 12.24 5.56
CA LYS A 134 -24.38 12.71 6.49
C LYS A 134 -24.96 13.27 7.79
N ASN A 135 -25.97 14.15 7.69
CA ASN A 135 -26.62 14.73 8.87
C ASN A 135 -27.30 13.64 9.72
N PHE A 136 -28.00 12.71 9.09
CA PHE A 136 -28.65 11.61 9.79
C PHE A 136 -27.63 10.67 10.43
N CYS A 137 -26.50 10.39 9.76
CA CYS A 137 -25.39 9.61 10.33
C CYS A 137 -24.85 10.25 11.61
N MET A 138 -24.59 11.56 11.57
CA MET A 138 -24.14 12.33 12.74
C MET A 138 -25.13 12.24 13.90
N ALA A 139 -26.42 12.44 13.65
CA ALA A 139 -27.45 12.33 14.69
C ALA A 139 -27.52 10.92 15.31
N GLN A 140 -27.35 9.86 14.53
CA GLN A 140 -27.32 8.48 15.04
C GLN A 140 -26.05 8.19 15.85
N ILE A 141 -24.91 8.77 15.48
CA ILE A 141 -23.68 8.69 16.27
C ILE A 141 -23.85 9.46 17.58
N GLU A 142 -24.46 10.65 17.58
CA GLU A 142 -24.78 11.39 18.80
C GLU A 142 -25.72 10.59 19.72
N GLU A 143 -26.74 9.92 19.16
CA GLU A 143 -27.64 9.01 19.89
C GLU A 143 -26.89 7.79 20.48
N LEU A 144 -25.94 7.23 19.73
CA LEU A 144 -25.04 6.16 20.19
C LEU A 144 -24.22 6.61 21.42
N CYS A 145 -23.78 7.86 21.42
CA CYS A 145 -23.00 8.47 22.50
C CYS A 145 -23.87 8.85 23.70
N ALA A 146 -25.11 9.29 23.48
CA ALA A 146 -26.01 9.81 24.51
C ALA A 146 -26.68 8.73 25.38
N ASN A 147 -26.69 7.46 24.96
CA ASN A 147 -27.36 6.35 25.66
C ASN A 147 -26.37 5.36 26.34
N PRO A 148 -25.76 5.66 27.50
CA PRO A 148 -24.75 4.82 28.17
C PRO A 148 -25.30 3.54 28.85
N GLY A 149 -26.57 3.20 28.65
CA GLY A 149 -27.17 2.01 29.25
C GLY A 149 -26.75 0.72 28.53
N SER A 150 -25.67 0.08 29.00
CA SER A 150 -25.26 -1.35 28.85
C SER A 150 -23.97 -1.70 28.08
N LEU A 151 -23.27 -0.76 27.44
CA LEU A 151 -21.88 -0.92 26.98
C LEU A 151 -21.25 0.47 26.91
N SER A 152 -19.93 0.58 27.11
CA SER A 152 -19.24 1.86 26.90
C SER A 152 -19.40 2.33 25.45
N CYS A 153 -19.54 3.64 25.22
CA CYS A 153 -19.68 4.24 23.88
C CYS A 153 -18.62 3.69 22.90
N HIS A 154 -17.41 3.49 23.40
CA HIS A 154 -16.26 2.93 22.67
C HIS A 154 -16.44 1.47 22.24
N GLU A 155 -17.04 0.60 23.07
CA GLU A 155 -17.36 -0.78 22.67
C GLU A 155 -18.46 -0.82 21.61
N ARG A 156 -19.36 0.16 21.60
CA ARG A 156 -20.37 0.29 20.55
C ARG A 156 -19.78 0.82 19.25
N ILE A 157 -18.90 1.83 19.31
CA ILE A 157 -18.12 2.30 18.15
C ILE A 157 -17.27 1.15 17.59
N HIS A 158 -16.60 0.39 18.46
CA HIS A 158 -15.88 -0.81 18.07
C HIS A 158 -16.81 -1.83 17.39
N SER A 159 -18.02 -2.05 17.91
CA SER A 159 -19.00 -2.94 17.29
C SER A 159 -19.45 -2.45 15.91
N VAL A 160 -19.58 -1.12 15.71
CA VAL A 160 -19.86 -0.53 14.39
C VAL A 160 -18.69 -0.75 13.45
N ILE A 161 -17.45 -0.47 13.88
CA ILE A 161 -16.25 -0.67 13.05
C ILE A 161 -16.09 -2.14 12.69
N MET A 162 -16.29 -3.05 13.64
CA MET A 162 -16.25 -4.50 13.39
C MET A 162 -17.37 -4.94 12.47
N PHE A 163 -18.59 -4.40 12.62
CA PHE A 163 -19.70 -4.65 11.70
C PHE A 163 -19.36 -4.18 10.28
N LEU A 164 -18.89 -2.95 10.09
CA LEU A 164 -18.49 -2.41 8.79
C LEU A 164 -17.34 -3.22 8.17
N LYS A 165 -16.35 -3.67 8.96
CA LYS A 165 -15.24 -4.51 8.47
C LYS A 165 -15.67 -5.95 8.12
N GLN A 166 -16.65 -6.51 8.83
CA GLN A 166 -17.13 -7.89 8.61
C GLN A 166 -18.18 -7.97 7.50
N SER A 167 -18.91 -6.89 7.25
CA SER A 167 -19.87 -6.78 6.16
C SER A 167 -19.14 -6.45 4.85
N GLU A 168 -19.07 -7.45 3.96
CA GLU A 168 -18.60 -7.28 2.59
C GLU A 168 -19.34 -6.08 1.96
N GLY A 169 -18.64 -5.11 1.37
CA GLY A 169 -19.24 -3.92 0.72
C GLY A 169 -19.44 -2.67 1.58
N LEU A 170 -19.51 -2.83 2.91
CA LEU A 170 -19.55 -1.70 3.85
C LEU A 170 -18.16 -1.37 4.42
N SER A 171 -17.16 -2.22 4.17
CA SER A 171 -15.78 -2.02 4.60
C SER A 171 -15.12 -0.76 4.02
N GLU A 172 -15.53 -0.34 2.82
CA GLU A 172 -15.06 0.90 2.19
C GLU A 172 -15.50 2.16 2.95
N HIS A 173 -16.57 2.05 3.75
CA HIS A 173 -17.12 3.16 4.53
C HIS A 173 -16.46 3.33 5.90
N VAL A 174 -15.46 2.50 6.23
CA VAL A 174 -14.74 2.59 7.50
C VAL A 174 -14.04 3.94 7.62
N ASP A 175 -13.34 4.39 6.59
CA ASP A 175 -12.62 5.68 6.63
C ASP A 175 -13.60 6.85 6.70
N SER A 176 -14.70 6.81 5.92
CA SER A 176 -15.78 7.80 5.98
C SER A 176 -16.44 7.84 7.36
N PHE A 177 -16.69 6.69 7.98
CA PHE A 177 -17.24 6.60 9.33
C PHE A 177 -16.27 7.17 10.37
N MET A 178 -14.97 6.92 10.22
CA MET A 178 -13.95 7.51 11.09
C MET A 178 -13.86 9.04 10.91
N GLN A 179 -13.98 9.55 9.69
CA GLN A 179 -14.06 10.99 9.40
C GLN A 179 -15.31 11.62 10.04
N ILE A 180 -16.47 10.99 9.91
CA ILE A 180 -17.73 11.47 10.52
C ILE A 180 -17.63 11.43 12.05
N LEU A 181 -17.08 10.36 12.64
CA LEU A 181 -16.82 10.27 14.08
C LEU A 181 -15.91 11.38 14.57
N SER A 182 -14.90 11.73 13.77
CA SER A 182 -13.98 12.81 14.10
C SER A 182 -14.74 14.13 14.31
N LEU A 183 -15.75 14.42 13.49
CA LEU A 183 -16.57 15.63 13.60
C LEU A 183 -17.43 15.68 14.87
N VAL A 184 -17.54 14.58 15.64
CA VAL A 184 -18.25 14.51 16.91
C VAL A 184 -17.27 14.75 18.07
N GLN A 185 -17.48 15.83 18.83
CA GLN A 185 -16.63 16.15 20.00
C GLN A 185 -16.87 15.16 21.15
N PHE A 186 -15.95 14.22 21.36
CA PHE A 186 -15.96 13.32 22.51
C PHE A 186 -15.35 13.98 23.74
N LYS A 187 -16.06 13.91 24.89
CA LYS A 187 -15.61 14.50 26.16
C LYS A 187 -14.57 13.65 26.92
N ASP A 188 -14.41 12.37 26.57
CA ASP A 188 -13.54 11.43 27.27
C ASP A 188 -12.51 10.79 26.33
N THR A 189 -11.28 10.60 26.81
CA THR A 189 -10.22 9.86 26.10
C THR A 189 -10.66 8.42 25.78
N PRO A 190 -10.48 7.93 24.54
CA PRO A 190 -10.91 6.60 24.18
C PRO A 190 -10.08 5.51 24.88
N PRO A 191 -10.71 4.42 25.37
CA PRO A 191 -10.03 3.30 25.96
C PRO A 191 -9.26 2.52 24.90
N PHE A 192 -8.22 1.85 25.37
CA PHE A 192 -7.23 1.00 24.70
C PHE A 192 -7.78 -0.05 23.69
N VAL A 193 -9.10 -0.22 23.61
CA VAL A 193 -9.81 -1.20 22.78
C VAL A 193 -9.89 -0.77 21.30
N LEU A 194 -9.82 0.53 21.01
CA LEU A 194 -9.84 1.06 19.63
C LEU A 194 -8.44 1.14 19.00
N THR A 195 -7.39 0.99 19.81
CA THR A 195 -5.99 1.14 19.41
C THR A 195 -5.52 0.18 18.31
N PRO A 196 -5.95 -1.11 18.24
CA PRO A 196 -5.50 -2.04 17.20
C PRO A 196 -6.17 -1.85 15.82
N LEU A 197 -7.18 -0.98 15.71
CA LEU A 197 -7.98 -0.81 14.50
C LEU A 197 -7.76 0.54 13.79
N LEU A 198 -6.96 1.41 14.41
CA LEU A 198 -6.52 2.68 13.86
C LEU A 198 -5.27 2.46 12.97
N PRO A 199 -5.10 3.22 11.88
CA PRO A 199 -3.83 3.27 11.14
C PRO A 199 -2.66 3.60 12.09
N ASP A 200 -1.46 3.09 11.81
CA ASP A 200 -0.26 3.24 12.67
C ASP A 200 0.06 4.70 13.05
N GLU A 201 -0.42 5.67 12.27
CA GLU A 201 -0.30 7.12 12.49
C GLU A 201 -1.15 7.66 13.66
N MET A 202 -2.04 6.85 14.24
CA MET A 202 -2.95 7.27 15.33
C MET A 202 -2.71 6.54 16.66
N HIS A 203 -1.56 5.88 16.82
CA HIS A 203 -1.17 5.28 18.09
C HIS A 203 -0.76 6.34 19.12
N GLY A 204 -1.71 6.73 19.98
CA GLY A 204 -1.44 7.09 21.38
C GLY A 204 -0.47 8.25 21.63
N ALA A 205 -0.82 9.45 21.17
CA ALA A 205 -0.49 10.78 21.70
C ALA A 205 -1.18 11.86 20.84
N ASP A 206 -1.47 11.53 19.57
CA ASP A 206 -2.02 12.45 18.58
C ASP A 206 -3.55 12.57 18.55
N PHE A 207 -4.30 11.71 19.26
CA PHE A 207 -5.76 11.88 19.39
C PHE A 207 -6.12 13.20 20.10
N LEU A 208 -5.28 13.65 21.04
CA LEU A 208 -5.43 14.96 21.70
C LEU A 208 -4.97 16.12 20.81
N ARG A 209 -4.02 15.87 19.90
CA ARG A 209 -3.52 16.88 18.96
C ARG A 209 -4.54 17.16 17.85
N TRP A 210 -5.25 16.12 17.41
CA TRP A 210 -6.35 16.22 16.46
C TRP A 210 -7.54 17.05 16.99
N ASN A 211 -7.84 16.97 18.30
CA ASN A 211 -8.85 17.83 18.95
C ASN A 211 -8.36 19.28 19.22
N MET A 212 -7.05 19.54 19.31
CA MET A 212 -6.52 20.88 19.58
C MET A 212 -6.31 21.73 18.32
N GLU A 213 -6.11 21.12 17.16
CA GLU A 213 -5.99 21.87 15.88
C GLU A 213 -7.33 22.43 15.36
N PHE A 214 -8.46 22.13 16.02
CA PHE A 214 -9.79 22.67 15.66
C PHE A 214 -10.45 23.55 16.74
N ASN A 215 -9.74 23.89 17.82
CA ASN A 215 -10.33 24.65 18.92
C ASN A 215 -9.40 25.75 19.47
N GLU A 216 -8.84 26.57 18.59
CA GLU A 216 -8.40 27.92 18.93
C GLU A 216 -9.00 28.93 17.94
N CYS A 217 -10.32 29.11 18.06
CA CYS A 217 -10.95 30.35 17.60
C CYS A 217 -10.93 31.30 18.79
N GLU A 218 -9.82 32.04 18.95
CA GLU A 218 -9.79 33.43 19.43
C GLU A 218 -8.34 33.93 19.53
N GLU A 219 -8.01 34.89 18.65
CA GLU A 219 -6.87 35.82 18.69
C GLU A 219 -5.44 35.22 18.57
N ASN A 220 -5.07 34.75 17.36
CA ASN A 220 -3.71 34.93 16.78
C ASN A 220 -3.63 34.54 15.27
N ASP A 221 -4.65 34.89 14.48
CA ASP A 221 -4.73 34.49 13.07
C ASP A 221 -3.58 35.03 12.19
N PHE A 222 -3.02 36.21 12.48
CA PHE A 222 -2.04 36.80 11.55
C PHE A 222 -0.67 36.12 11.58
N ASP A 223 -0.19 35.72 12.76
CA ASP A 223 1.08 35.01 12.90
C ASP A 223 0.94 33.53 12.51
N ALA A 224 -0.23 32.92 12.73
CA ALA A 224 -0.54 31.58 12.23
C ALA A 224 -0.66 31.55 10.71
N ILE A 225 -1.35 32.53 10.09
CA ILE A 225 -1.44 32.68 8.64
C ILE A 225 -0.06 33.00 8.04
N LEU A 226 0.78 33.81 8.68
CA LEU A 226 2.16 34.05 8.23
C LEU A 226 3.02 32.79 8.35
N ALA A 227 2.86 32.01 9.42
CA ALA A 227 3.55 30.73 9.58
C ALA A 227 3.05 29.69 8.56
N ASP A 228 1.76 29.67 8.24
CA ASP A 228 1.16 28.80 7.24
C ASP A 228 1.56 29.22 5.82
N ILE A 229 1.62 30.52 5.51
CA ILE A 229 2.17 31.03 4.25
C ILE A 229 3.66 30.68 4.14
N GLN A 230 4.45 30.84 5.21
CA GLN A 230 5.86 30.44 5.20
C GLN A 230 6.07 28.92 5.11
N LYS A 231 5.14 28.13 5.64
CA LYS A 231 5.11 26.66 5.56
C LYS A 231 4.65 26.16 4.18
N GLU A 232 3.79 26.93 3.51
CA GLU A 232 3.31 26.73 2.13
C GLU A 232 4.29 27.30 1.07
N MET A 233 5.19 28.20 1.45
CA MET A 233 6.26 28.71 0.58
C MET A 233 7.33 27.63 0.35
N ASN A 234 7.04 26.72 -0.57
CA ASN A 234 8.03 25.76 -1.05
C ASN A 234 9.12 26.50 -1.82
N MET A 235 10.29 26.63 -1.20
CA MET A 235 11.50 27.21 -1.79
C MET A 235 11.82 26.62 -3.17
N GLY A 236 11.60 25.31 -3.34
CA GLY A 236 11.82 24.63 -4.62
C GLY A 236 10.89 25.13 -5.73
N ASP A 237 9.63 25.40 -5.41
CA ASP A 237 8.65 25.91 -6.38
C ASP A 237 8.94 27.35 -6.77
N ILE A 238 9.32 28.20 -5.80
CA ILE A 238 9.68 29.60 -6.10
C ILE A 238 10.94 29.66 -6.98
N VAL A 239 11.97 28.87 -6.64
CA VAL A 239 13.19 28.80 -7.48
C VAL A 239 12.85 28.27 -8.86
N LYS A 240 11.99 27.24 -8.96
CA LYS A 240 11.51 26.70 -10.24
C LYS A 240 10.79 27.75 -11.08
N GLU A 241 9.87 28.53 -10.51
CA GLU A 241 9.13 29.58 -11.22
C GLU A 241 10.06 30.69 -11.73
N LEU A 242 11.06 31.05 -10.93
CA LEU A 242 12.09 32.01 -11.34
C LEU A 242 13.02 31.45 -12.43
N GLY A 243 13.16 30.14 -12.55
CA GLY A 243 13.90 29.47 -13.61
C GLY A 243 15.43 29.61 -13.50
N TYR A 244 16.15 29.16 -14.54
CA TYR A 244 17.61 28.99 -14.52
C TYR A 244 18.40 30.28 -14.22
N GLY A 245 17.79 31.45 -14.45
CA GLY A 245 18.35 32.77 -14.12
C GLY A 245 18.85 32.89 -12.67
N CYS A 246 18.22 32.18 -11.73
CA CYS A 246 18.63 32.17 -10.31
C CYS A 246 20.05 31.66 -10.07
N THR A 247 20.64 30.92 -11.03
CA THR A 247 21.97 30.30 -10.88
C THR A 247 23.02 30.90 -11.83
N VAL A 248 22.77 32.08 -12.39
CA VAL A 248 23.73 32.74 -13.28
C VAL A 248 24.94 33.28 -12.50
N ASP A 249 24.70 33.90 -11.35
CA ASP A 249 25.74 34.50 -10.51
C ASP A 249 25.51 34.22 -9.01
N VAL A 250 26.59 34.07 -8.25
CA VAL A 250 26.56 33.75 -6.81
C VAL A 250 25.90 34.86 -6.00
N SER A 251 26.07 36.14 -6.36
CA SER A 251 25.45 37.24 -5.60
C SER A 251 23.93 37.27 -5.80
N GLN A 252 23.47 37.05 -7.03
CA GLN A 252 22.04 37.01 -7.35
C GLN A 252 21.37 35.77 -6.75
N CYS A 253 22.03 34.61 -6.86
CA CYS A 253 21.57 33.38 -6.20
C CYS A 253 21.48 33.61 -4.69
N LYS A 254 22.49 34.26 -4.08
CA LYS A 254 22.52 34.55 -2.65
C LYS A 254 21.34 35.39 -2.21
N GLU A 255 20.99 36.43 -2.96
CA GLU A 255 19.86 37.29 -2.63
C GLU A 255 18.53 36.52 -2.66
N VAL A 256 18.31 35.67 -3.68
CA VAL A 256 17.12 34.80 -3.75
C VAL A 256 17.07 33.83 -2.57
N LEU A 257 18.15 33.08 -2.31
CA LEU A 257 18.17 32.09 -1.22
C LEU A 257 18.13 32.75 0.18
N SER A 258 18.57 34.01 0.30
CA SER A 258 18.53 34.74 1.59
C SER A 258 17.12 35.10 2.03
N LEU A 259 16.13 35.12 1.11
CA LEU A 259 14.71 35.31 1.45
C LEU A 259 14.15 34.15 2.29
N PHE A 260 14.85 33.02 2.31
CA PHE A 260 14.42 31.77 2.93
C PHE A 260 15.21 31.42 4.19
N LEU A 261 15.95 32.38 4.76
CA LEU A 261 16.75 32.17 5.96
C LEU A 261 15.88 31.99 7.22
N PRO A 262 16.20 31.03 8.12
CA PRO A 262 17.32 30.09 8.04
C PRO A 262 17.06 28.92 7.08
N LEU A 263 18.07 28.56 6.28
CA LEU A 263 17.99 27.40 5.38
C LEU A 263 18.00 26.10 6.19
N THR A 264 16.83 25.50 6.36
CA THR A 264 16.68 24.20 7.04
C THR A 264 16.98 23.03 6.11
N ASP A 265 17.35 21.88 6.69
CA ASP A 265 17.65 20.66 5.93
C ASP A 265 16.48 20.23 5.02
N ASN A 266 15.24 20.40 5.48
CA ASN A 266 14.01 20.10 4.72
C ASN A 266 13.81 21.06 3.52
N MET A 267 14.10 22.35 3.69
CA MET A 267 13.98 23.32 2.58
C MET A 267 15.01 23.04 1.49
N LEU A 268 16.23 22.71 1.88
CA LEU A 268 17.27 22.32 0.95
C LEU A 268 16.91 21.01 0.23
N SER A 269 16.28 20.06 0.93
CA SER A 269 15.79 18.81 0.32
C SER A 269 14.75 19.10 -0.77
N LYS A 270 13.72 19.90 -0.46
CA LYS A 270 12.69 20.31 -1.43
C LYS A 270 13.28 21.06 -2.61
N LEU A 271 14.26 21.93 -2.37
CA LEU A 271 15.02 22.61 -3.42
C LEU A 271 15.74 21.61 -4.33
N LEU A 272 16.48 20.64 -3.76
CA LEU A 272 17.18 19.59 -4.51
C LEU A 272 16.21 18.75 -5.36
N GLY A 273 15.06 18.39 -4.80
CA GLY A 273 14.00 17.68 -5.53
C GLY A 273 13.49 18.49 -6.72
N ALA A 274 13.17 19.77 -6.51
CA ALA A 274 12.63 20.64 -7.55
C ALA A 274 13.63 20.88 -8.70
N ILE A 275 14.90 21.17 -8.39
CA ILE A 275 15.93 21.41 -9.42
C ILE A 275 16.28 20.13 -10.19
N ALA A 276 16.25 18.96 -9.54
CA ALA A 276 16.51 17.69 -10.21
C ALA A 276 15.35 17.33 -11.15
N HIS A 277 14.12 17.50 -10.69
CA HIS A 277 12.92 17.30 -11.50
C HIS A 277 12.91 18.22 -12.74
N THR A 278 13.44 19.44 -12.60
CA THR A 278 13.49 20.47 -13.65
C THR A 278 14.88 20.71 -14.23
N HIS A 279 15.75 19.71 -14.18
CA HIS A 279 17.15 19.84 -14.62
C HIS A 279 17.28 20.34 -16.07
N ALA A 280 16.29 20.01 -16.91
CA ALA A 280 16.14 20.48 -18.29
C ALA A 280 14.65 20.71 -18.62
N GLY A 281 14.37 21.52 -19.63
CA GLY A 281 13.03 21.68 -20.20
C GLY A 281 12.10 22.62 -19.45
N LEU A 282 12.61 23.48 -18.56
CA LEU A 282 11.85 24.65 -18.10
C LEU A 282 11.54 25.55 -19.30
N GLU A 283 10.28 25.99 -19.41
CA GLU A 283 9.88 27.01 -20.38
C GLU A 283 10.68 28.31 -20.16
N ASP A 284 10.75 29.16 -21.18
CA ASP A 284 11.62 30.34 -21.24
C ASP A 284 11.16 31.43 -20.22
N ASN A 285 11.36 31.15 -18.93
CA ASN A 285 10.92 31.96 -17.78
C ASN A 285 11.86 33.14 -17.51
N GLN A 286 12.71 33.51 -18.48
CA GLN A 286 13.60 34.66 -18.35
C GLN A 286 12.84 35.94 -18.03
N SER A 287 11.65 36.13 -18.61
CA SER A 287 10.80 37.28 -18.32
C SER A 287 10.40 37.36 -16.83
N THR A 288 10.12 36.22 -16.20
CA THR A 288 9.77 36.11 -14.77
C THR A 288 10.97 36.47 -13.89
N PHE A 289 12.15 35.90 -14.17
CA PHE A 289 13.38 36.22 -13.43
C PHE A 289 13.77 37.70 -13.54
N LEU A 290 13.70 38.25 -14.76
CA LEU A 290 14.05 39.65 -15.02
C LEU A 290 13.08 40.62 -14.32
N THR A 291 11.79 40.28 -14.29
CA THR A 291 10.75 41.09 -13.62
C THR A 291 10.93 41.05 -12.10
N PHE A 292 11.16 39.86 -11.53
CA PHE A 292 11.47 39.70 -10.11
C PHE A 292 12.75 40.44 -9.73
N GLY A 293 13.76 40.33 -10.58
CA GLY A 293 15.03 40.97 -10.38
C GLY A 293 14.97 42.50 -10.40
N ALA A 294 14.16 43.07 -11.30
CA ALA A 294 13.91 44.50 -11.33
C ALA A 294 13.21 44.99 -10.05
N ALA A 295 12.33 44.19 -9.47
CA ALA A 295 11.66 44.50 -8.20
C ALA A 295 12.60 44.48 -6.99
N LEU A 296 13.63 43.63 -7.00
CA LEU A 296 14.70 43.60 -5.99
C LEU A 296 15.79 44.67 -6.21
N GLY A 297 15.73 45.41 -7.31
CA GLY A 297 16.67 46.51 -7.60
C GLY A 297 17.98 46.07 -8.24
N TYR A 298 18.05 44.91 -8.89
CA TYR A 298 19.24 44.51 -9.65
C TYR A 298 19.46 45.45 -10.84
N ASN A 299 20.70 45.91 -11.03
CA ASN A 299 21.11 46.69 -12.19
C ASN A 299 21.78 45.76 -13.23
N ASN A 300 21.54 46.00 -14.53
CA ASN A 300 22.08 45.27 -15.69
C ASN A 300 21.61 43.81 -15.89
N LEU A 301 20.31 43.56 -15.74
CA LEU A 301 19.73 42.23 -15.98
C LEU A 301 19.63 41.82 -17.47
N SER A 302 19.79 42.76 -18.40
CA SER A 302 19.59 42.53 -19.85
C SER A 302 20.77 41.86 -20.58
N GLU A 303 21.90 41.59 -19.91
CA GLU A 303 23.11 40.97 -20.50
C GLU A 303 23.40 39.56 -19.97
N LEU A 304 22.48 38.94 -19.21
CA LEU A 304 22.74 37.64 -18.58
C LEU A 304 22.78 36.50 -19.61
N PRO A 305 23.73 35.55 -19.49
CA PRO A 305 23.80 34.38 -20.38
C PRO A 305 22.56 33.50 -20.25
N LEU A 306 22.05 33.02 -21.39
CA LEU A 306 20.94 32.08 -21.46
C LEU A 306 21.43 30.71 -20.95
N LEU A 307 20.91 30.26 -19.82
CA LEU A 307 21.18 28.93 -19.27
C LEU A 307 20.06 27.97 -19.68
N ASN A 308 20.44 26.78 -20.13
CA ASN A 308 19.51 25.69 -20.48
C ASN A 308 19.37 24.64 -19.36
N SER A 309 20.09 24.84 -18.24
CA SER A 309 20.08 23.98 -17.05
C SER A 309 20.59 24.78 -15.84
N TRP A 310 20.30 24.28 -14.63
CA TRP A 310 20.81 24.85 -13.38
C TRP A 310 22.34 24.79 -13.29
N ASN A 311 22.98 25.88 -12.86
CA ASN A 311 24.41 25.88 -12.58
C ASN A 311 24.68 25.36 -11.16
N ILE A 312 25.24 24.15 -11.09
CA ILE A 312 25.50 23.44 -9.84
C ILE A 312 26.53 24.17 -8.98
N ASP A 313 27.61 24.69 -9.58
CA ASP A 313 28.69 25.35 -8.85
C ASP A 313 28.18 26.61 -8.14
N VAL A 314 27.45 27.45 -8.87
CA VAL A 314 26.85 28.68 -8.33
C VAL A 314 25.88 28.36 -7.20
N LEU A 315 25.00 27.36 -7.38
CA LEU A 315 24.02 26.99 -6.37
C LEU A 315 24.70 26.49 -5.08
N ILE A 316 25.63 25.55 -5.20
CA ILE A 316 26.28 24.93 -4.05
C ILE A 316 27.22 25.90 -3.33
N ASP A 317 27.98 26.72 -4.05
CA ASP A 317 28.84 27.74 -3.44
C ASP A 317 28.00 28.78 -2.70
N THR A 318 26.83 29.13 -3.25
CA THR A 318 25.87 30.02 -2.57
C THR A 318 25.36 29.39 -1.27
N VAL A 319 24.89 28.14 -1.31
CA VAL A 319 24.41 27.44 -0.10
C VAL A 319 25.53 27.32 0.94
N LYS A 320 26.76 26.99 0.56
CA LYS A 320 27.91 26.94 1.48
C LYS A 320 28.25 28.30 2.09
N ASN A 321 28.09 29.39 1.34
CA ASN A 321 28.33 30.75 1.83
C ASN A 321 27.26 31.21 2.84
N ILE A 322 26.01 30.77 2.67
CA ILE A 322 24.87 31.16 3.52
C ILE A 322 24.74 30.24 4.73
N ALA A 323 24.92 28.93 4.53
CA ALA A 323 24.73 27.87 5.52
C ALA A 323 25.93 26.90 5.50
N PRO A 324 27.10 27.30 6.05
CA PRO A 324 28.31 26.47 6.02
C PRO A 324 28.23 25.21 6.90
N GLN A 325 27.28 25.16 7.84
CA GLN A 325 27.07 24.02 8.76
C GLN A 325 26.01 23.03 8.29
N THR A 326 25.54 23.14 7.04
CA THR A 326 24.53 22.24 6.47
C THR A 326 24.98 20.79 6.53
N ASN A 327 24.12 19.93 7.10
CA ASN A 327 24.34 18.50 7.12
C ASN A 327 23.69 17.86 5.88
N TRP A 328 24.48 17.65 4.83
CA TRP A 328 23.99 17.06 3.58
C TRP A 328 23.45 15.64 3.72
N VAL A 329 23.82 14.89 4.76
CA VAL A 329 23.20 13.59 5.05
C VAL A 329 21.75 13.79 5.46
N ARG A 330 21.47 14.73 6.38
CA ARG A 330 20.10 15.07 6.80
C ARG A 330 19.26 15.68 5.69
N VAL A 331 19.89 16.44 4.78
CA VAL A 331 19.20 16.94 3.59
C VAL A 331 18.68 15.77 2.74
N ILE A 332 19.51 14.73 2.52
CA ILE A 332 19.10 13.55 1.76
C ILE A 332 18.08 12.70 2.52
N GLU A 333 18.19 12.58 3.85
CA GLU A 333 17.18 11.93 4.70
C GLU A 333 15.81 12.60 4.60
N ASN A 334 15.77 13.91 4.36
CA ASN A 334 14.53 14.66 4.17
C ASN A 334 14.01 14.61 2.71
N LEU A 335 14.56 13.80 1.81
CA LEU A 335 13.99 13.62 0.45
C LEU A 335 12.66 12.84 0.48
N ASP A 336 12.37 12.17 1.59
CA ASP A 336 11.05 11.59 1.87
C ASP A 336 10.03 12.70 2.20
N HIS A 337 9.57 13.38 1.15
CA HIS A 337 8.53 14.38 1.23
C HIS A 337 7.58 14.29 0.04
N GLU A 338 6.36 14.80 0.21
CA GLU A 338 5.39 14.92 -0.88
C GLU A 338 5.93 15.80 -2.01
N GLY A 339 5.74 15.36 -3.26
CA GLY A 339 6.21 16.06 -4.46
C GLY A 339 7.62 15.71 -4.93
N PHE A 340 8.42 14.96 -4.15
CA PHE A 340 9.68 14.43 -4.66
C PHE A 340 9.43 13.33 -5.71
N TYR A 341 9.95 13.53 -6.92
CA TYR A 341 9.87 12.53 -8.00
C TYR A 341 10.93 12.79 -9.06
N LEU A 342 11.64 11.75 -9.49
CA LEU A 342 12.63 11.81 -10.56
C LEU A 342 12.04 11.30 -11.88
N PRO A 343 11.89 12.15 -12.91
CA PRO A 343 11.24 11.74 -14.16
C PRO A 343 12.14 10.90 -15.08
N SER A 344 13.47 11.05 -15.01
CA SER A 344 14.40 10.41 -15.94
C SER A 344 15.77 10.08 -15.33
N GLU A 345 16.58 9.32 -16.07
CA GLU A 345 17.97 8.99 -15.68
C GLU A 345 18.87 10.24 -15.64
N GLU A 346 18.61 11.22 -16.50
CA GLU A 346 19.31 12.50 -16.53
C GLU A 346 19.00 13.33 -15.28
N ALA A 347 17.74 13.35 -14.83
CA ALA A 347 17.34 14.00 -13.59
C ALA A 347 18.05 13.37 -12.36
N PHE A 348 18.13 12.04 -12.33
CA PHE A 348 18.88 11.31 -11.30
C PHE A 348 20.37 11.66 -11.34
N SER A 349 20.98 11.61 -12.53
CA SER A 349 22.42 11.93 -12.73
C SER A 349 22.74 13.37 -12.35
N PHE A 350 21.82 14.30 -12.62
CA PHE A 350 21.91 15.69 -12.18
C PHE A 350 21.89 15.78 -10.65
N LEU A 351 20.93 15.15 -9.97
CA LEU A 351 20.87 15.13 -8.50
C LEU A 351 22.16 14.58 -7.87
N MET A 352 22.70 13.49 -8.43
CA MET A 352 23.98 12.91 -7.97
C MET A 352 25.16 13.85 -8.19
N SER A 353 25.16 14.59 -9.30
CA SER A 353 26.15 15.62 -9.58
C SER A 353 26.06 16.74 -8.54
N VAL A 354 24.87 17.22 -8.21
CA VAL A 354 24.66 18.23 -7.17
C VAL A 354 25.19 17.74 -5.82
N TYR A 355 24.84 16.52 -5.42
CA TYR A 355 25.31 15.93 -4.17
C TYR A 355 26.86 15.84 -4.11
N LYS A 356 27.51 15.42 -5.20
CA LYS A 356 28.99 15.31 -5.28
C LYS A 356 29.73 16.65 -5.20
N HIS A 357 29.07 17.74 -5.62
CA HIS A 357 29.60 19.10 -5.46
C HIS A 357 29.37 19.61 -4.03
N ALA A 358 28.20 19.29 -3.47
CA ALA A 358 27.79 19.66 -2.12
C ALA A 358 28.63 18.98 -1.04
N CYS A 359 28.80 17.66 -1.12
CA CYS A 359 29.43 16.80 -0.14
C CYS A 359 30.54 15.94 -0.78
N LYS A 360 31.62 15.70 -0.04
CA LYS A 360 32.72 14.79 -0.46
C LYS A 360 32.60 13.39 0.13
N GLU A 361 31.71 13.20 1.10
CA GLU A 361 31.44 11.89 1.69
C GLU A 361 30.62 11.01 0.74
N PRO A 362 30.68 9.68 0.90
CA PRO A 362 29.81 8.76 0.17
C PRO A 362 28.33 9.08 0.39
N PHE A 363 27.51 8.87 -0.64
CA PHE A 363 26.07 9.09 -0.56
C PHE A 363 25.44 8.26 0.58
N PRO A 364 24.55 8.82 1.42
CA PRO A 364 23.97 8.10 2.55
C PRO A 364 22.95 7.07 2.09
N LEU A 365 23.39 5.84 1.83
CA LEU A 365 22.49 4.77 1.34
C LEU A 365 21.36 4.47 2.32
N HIS A 366 21.58 4.64 3.62
CA HIS A 366 20.53 4.43 4.64
C HIS A 366 19.36 5.42 4.49
N ALA A 367 19.60 6.60 3.92
CA ALA A 367 18.53 7.58 3.70
C ALA A 367 17.50 7.08 2.67
N VAL A 368 17.91 6.24 1.71
CA VAL A 368 17.04 5.73 0.64
C VAL A 368 16.73 4.23 0.80
N CYS A 369 17.67 3.44 1.32
CA CYS A 369 17.56 1.99 1.47
C CYS A 369 17.41 1.53 2.93
N GLY A 370 17.37 2.46 3.90
CA GLY A 370 17.26 2.10 5.32
C GLY A 370 15.85 1.78 5.78
N SER A 371 14.84 2.40 5.16
CA SER A 371 13.42 2.17 5.45
C SER A 371 12.56 2.53 4.23
N VAL A 372 11.32 2.07 4.22
CA VAL A 372 10.33 2.53 3.25
C VAL A 372 9.95 3.99 3.56
N TRP A 373 9.94 4.82 2.52
CA TRP A 373 9.54 6.22 2.58
C TRP A 373 8.03 6.38 2.68
N LYS A 374 7.57 7.49 3.25
CA LYS A 374 6.16 7.91 3.14
C LYS A 374 5.79 8.19 1.68
N ASN A 375 6.69 8.84 0.94
CA ASN A 375 6.56 9.01 -0.51
C ASN A 375 7.19 7.81 -1.26
N THR A 376 6.43 6.71 -1.33
CA THR A 376 6.87 5.45 -1.98
C THR A 376 7.16 5.62 -3.47
N GLU A 377 6.37 6.45 -4.19
CA GLU A 377 6.58 6.74 -5.60
C GLU A 377 7.90 7.49 -5.85
N GLY A 378 8.22 8.47 -5.00
CA GLY A 378 9.50 9.17 -5.02
C GLY A 378 10.68 8.23 -4.79
N GLN A 379 10.58 7.35 -3.79
CA GLN A 379 11.59 6.33 -3.50
C GLN A 379 11.79 5.37 -4.66
N LEU A 380 10.70 4.84 -5.24
CA LEU A 380 10.77 3.95 -6.40
C LEU A 380 11.38 4.63 -7.63
N SER A 381 11.04 5.90 -7.87
CA SER A 381 11.65 6.67 -8.97
C SER A 381 13.16 6.80 -8.80
N PHE A 382 13.64 7.03 -7.57
CA PHE A 382 15.06 7.05 -7.26
C PHE A 382 15.71 5.68 -7.45
N LEU A 383 15.15 4.64 -6.83
CA LEU A 383 15.72 3.29 -6.85
C LEU A 383 15.82 2.73 -8.28
N LYS A 384 14.81 2.98 -9.12
CA LYS A 384 14.79 2.57 -10.52
C LYS A 384 16.01 3.03 -11.31
N TYR A 385 16.40 4.31 -11.15
CA TYR A 385 17.58 4.85 -11.81
C TYR A 385 18.87 4.49 -11.08
N ALA A 386 18.85 4.47 -9.74
CA ALA A 386 20.02 4.13 -8.93
C ALA A 386 20.59 2.74 -9.25
N VAL A 387 19.74 1.71 -9.40
CA VAL A 387 20.21 0.35 -9.71
C VAL A 387 20.85 0.23 -11.09
N SER A 388 20.44 1.08 -12.03
CA SER A 388 20.91 1.07 -13.43
C SER A 388 22.08 2.04 -13.65
N ALA A 389 22.34 2.93 -12.69
CA ALA A 389 23.36 3.96 -12.84
C ALA A 389 24.79 3.39 -12.90
N PRO A 390 25.68 3.98 -13.71
CA PRO A 390 27.09 3.60 -13.73
C PRO A 390 27.77 3.95 -12.40
N PRO A 391 28.79 3.19 -11.97
CA PRO A 391 29.44 3.35 -10.65
C PRO A 391 30.07 4.74 -10.45
N GLU A 392 30.42 5.45 -11.52
CA GLU A 392 30.94 6.82 -11.47
C GLU A 392 29.89 7.85 -11.06
N VAL A 393 28.61 7.55 -11.31
CA VAL A 393 27.45 8.39 -10.97
C VAL A 393 26.89 7.97 -9.62
N PHE A 394 26.64 6.67 -9.42
CA PHE A 394 26.09 6.14 -8.17
C PHE A 394 26.57 4.72 -7.91
N THR A 395 26.86 4.41 -6.64
CA THR A 395 27.28 3.07 -6.25
C THR A 395 26.72 2.68 -4.89
N PHE A 396 26.41 1.39 -4.75
CA PHE A 396 26.01 0.75 -3.50
C PHE A 396 27.20 0.08 -2.79
N ALA A 397 28.43 0.30 -3.26
CA ALA A 397 29.61 -0.43 -2.79
C ALA A 397 29.89 -0.26 -1.29
N HIS A 398 29.46 0.86 -0.70
CA HIS A 398 29.58 1.23 0.71
C HIS A 398 28.33 0.91 1.55
N SER A 399 27.44 0.04 1.06
CA SER A 399 26.32 -0.48 1.87
C SER A 399 26.85 -1.17 3.14
N ALA A 400 26.16 -0.93 4.26
CA ALA A 400 26.48 -1.54 5.54
C ALA A 400 26.17 -3.05 5.53
N ARG A 401 25.03 -3.46 4.93
CA ARG A 401 24.66 -4.86 4.74
C ARG A 401 24.95 -5.30 3.30
N LYS A 402 26.18 -5.73 3.05
CA LYS A 402 26.62 -6.24 1.75
C LYS A 402 26.73 -7.76 1.74
N LEU A 403 26.30 -8.38 0.64
CA LEU A 403 26.46 -9.82 0.42
C LEU A 403 27.95 -10.20 0.31
N ALA A 404 28.42 -11.11 1.17
CA ALA A 404 29.82 -11.52 1.27
C ALA A 404 30.24 -12.65 0.30
N TYR A 405 29.39 -13.01 -0.67
CA TYR A 405 29.49 -14.27 -1.40
C TYR A 405 30.40 -14.26 -2.64
N VAL A 406 30.88 -13.09 -3.09
CA VAL A 406 31.50 -12.91 -4.42
C VAL A 406 32.81 -13.72 -4.62
N ASP A 407 33.51 -14.11 -3.55
CA ASP A 407 34.83 -14.76 -3.65
C ASP A 407 34.88 -16.25 -3.27
N ALA A 408 33.81 -16.85 -2.74
CA ALA A 408 33.96 -18.09 -1.95
C ALA A 408 33.69 -19.41 -2.71
N ILE A 409 32.96 -19.41 -3.82
CA ILE A 409 32.50 -20.67 -4.45
C ILE A 409 32.79 -20.67 -5.96
N ASN A 410 33.90 -21.34 -6.32
CA ASN A 410 34.25 -21.89 -7.64
C ASN A 410 35.13 -21.10 -8.63
N GLY A 411 35.75 -19.97 -8.29
CA GLY A 411 36.74 -19.32 -9.19
C GLY A 411 36.18 -18.78 -10.52
N HIS A 412 34.91 -19.05 -10.82
CA HIS A 412 34.10 -18.32 -11.77
C HIS A 412 33.58 -17.09 -11.04
N LYS A 413 34.12 -15.92 -11.38
CA LYS A 413 33.51 -14.65 -10.98
C LYS A 413 32.08 -14.68 -11.53
N LEU A 414 31.09 -14.83 -10.65
CA LEU A 414 29.71 -14.50 -10.96
C LEU A 414 29.72 -13.13 -11.65
N GLN A 415 28.99 -12.96 -12.74
CA GLN A 415 28.90 -11.65 -13.38
C GLN A 415 28.43 -10.68 -12.31
N ASN A 416 29.30 -9.75 -11.89
CA ASN A 416 28.95 -8.73 -10.91
C ASN A 416 27.70 -8.03 -11.45
N GLY A 417 26.54 -8.33 -10.86
CA GLY A 417 25.29 -7.77 -11.32
C GLY A 417 25.38 -6.26 -11.26
N HIS A 418 25.44 -5.62 -12.43
CA HIS A 418 25.80 -4.21 -12.65
C HIS A 418 27.09 -3.73 -11.90
N ALA A 419 27.94 -2.93 -12.55
CA ALA A 419 29.22 -2.53 -11.94
C ALA A 419 29.09 -1.69 -10.64
N ASN A 420 27.88 -1.19 -10.34
CA ASN A 420 27.58 -0.33 -9.21
C ASN A 420 27.29 -1.07 -7.88
N HIS A 421 27.31 -2.41 -7.85
CA HIS A 421 27.04 -3.25 -6.67
C HIS A 421 25.60 -3.26 -6.14
N ALA A 422 24.61 -2.81 -6.91
CA ALA A 422 23.20 -2.75 -6.48
C ALA A 422 22.71 -4.08 -5.90
N TRP A 423 22.88 -5.18 -6.64
CA TRP A 423 22.35 -6.50 -6.26
C TRP A 423 23.12 -7.20 -5.13
N LEU A 424 24.19 -6.57 -4.63
CA LEU A 424 24.91 -7.01 -3.44
C LEU A 424 24.47 -6.26 -2.18
N CYS A 425 23.67 -5.19 -2.33
CA CYS A 425 23.12 -4.40 -1.23
C CYS A 425 21.87 -5.07 -0.68
N ILE A 426 21.95 -5.63 0.52
CA ILE A 426 20.80 -6.31 1.16
C ILE A 426 19.75 -5.27 1.56
N ASP A 427 20.16 -4.07 1.98
CA ASP A 427 19.27 -2.94 2.31
C ASP A 427 18.36 -2.55 1.15
N LEU A 428 18.92 -2.50 -0.07
CA LEU A 428 18.15 -2.25 -1.29
C LEU A 428 17.09 -3.34 -1.51
N LEU A 429 17.48 -4.61 -1.41
CA LEU A 429 16.58 -5.73 -1.65
C LEU A 429 15.46 -5.80 -0.61
N ASP A 430 15.77 -5.47 0.64
CA ASP A 430 14.82 -5.40 1.75
C ASP A 430 13.74 -4.33 1.49
N VAL A 431 14.16 -3.11 1.16
CA VAL A 431 13.24 -2.01 0.81
C VAL A 431 12.40 -2.33 -0.42
N LEU A 432 13.00 -2.90 -1.48
CA LEU A 432 12.25 -3.32 -2.67
C LEU A 432 11.18 -4.37 -2.34
N CYS A 433 11.49 -5.35 -1.48
CA CYS A 433 10.52 -6.35 -1.05
C CYS A 433 9.38 -5.75 -0.21
N GLN A 434 9.69 -4.80 0.67
CA GLN A 434 8.68 -4.11 1.49
C GLN A 434 7.77 -3.20 0.62
N LEU A 435 8.33 -2.44 -0.31
CA LEU A 435 7.57 -1.61 -1.26
C LEU A 435 6.61 -2.45 -2.12
N ALA A 436 7.05 -3.64 -2.51
CA ALA A 436 6.22 -4.61 -3.21
C ALA A 436 5.00 -5.05 -2.38
N GLU A 437 5.20 -5.34 -1.10
CA GLU A 437 4.13 -5.74 -0.16
C GLU A 437 3.16 -4.59 0.14
N MET A 438 3.57 -3.33 -0.07
CA MET A 438 2.72 -2.14 0.02
C MET A 438 1.94 -1.82 -1.27
N GLY A 439 1.95 -2.71 -2.26
CA GLY A 439 1.14 -2.57 -3.48
C GLY A 439 1.92 -2.15 -4.73
N HIS A 440 3.23 -1.92 -4.65
CA HIS A 440 4.06 -1.51 -5.80
C HIS A 440 4.77 -2.69 -6.51
N ALA A 441 4.27 -3.91 -6.38
CA ALA A 441 4.90 -5.13 -6.89
C ALA A 441 5.29 -5.04 -8.38
N ASN A 442 4.44 -4.48 -9.25
CA ASN A 442 4.71 -4.37 -10.68
C ASN A 442 5.96 -3.52 -10.99
N VAL A 443 6.13 -2.39 -10.29
CA VAL A 443 7.29 -1.51 -10.47
C VAL A 443 8.54 -2.21 -9.97
N VAL A 444 8.47 -2.86 -8.80
CA VAL A 444 9.58 -3.62 -8.23
C VAL A 444 10.01 -4.76 -9.18
N TRP A 445 9.07 -5.49 -9.78
CA TRP A 445 9.38 -6.50 -10.80
C TRP A 445 10.14 -5.92 -11.99
N SER A 446 9.76 -4.72 -12.46
CA SER A 446 10.48 -4.06 -13.56
C SER A 446 11.92 -3.69 -13.18
N ILE A 447 12.16 -3.35 -11.91
CA ILE A 447 13.49 -3.07 -11.36
C ILE A 447 14.33 -4.36 -11.28
N LEU A 448 13.73 -5.47 -10.83
CA LEU A 448 14.41 -6.76 -10.67
C LEU A 448 14.62 -7.52 -12.00
N ASP A 449 13.91 -7.18 -13.07
CA ASP A 449 13.98 -7.86 -14.38
C ASP A 449 15.41 -7.98 -14.91
N TYR A 450 16.22 -6.93 -14.75
CA TYR A 450 17.64 -6.97 -15.12
C TYR A 450 18.40 -8.04 -14.31
N ALA A 451 18.24 -8.05 -12.98
CA ALA A 451 18.94 -8.99 -12.12
C ALA A 451 18.53 -10.44 -12.41
N LEU A 452 17.25 -10.69 -12.69
CA LEU A 452 16.74 -12.02 -13.06
C LEU A 452 17.35 -12.54 -14.36
N LYS A 453 17.60 -11.66 -15.34
CA LYS A 453 18.17 -12.04 -16.63
C LYS A 453 19.69 -12.19 -16.60
N HIS A 454 20.37 -11.34 -15.85
CA HIS A 454 21.83 -11.20 -15.92
C HIS A 454 22.58 -11.80 -14.73
N CYS A 455 22.00 -11.78 -13.54
CA CYS A 455 22.62 -12.32 -12.32
C CYS A 455 21.60 -12.96 -11.35
N PRO A 456 20.77 -13.93 -11.82
CA PRO A 456 19.69 -14.50 -11.02
C PRO A 456 20.17 -15.17 -9.73
N GLU A 457 21.35 -15.79 -9.77
CA GLU A 457 22.00 -16.42 -8.63
C GLU A 457 22.31 -15.40 -7.52
N ILE A 458 22.93 -14.27 -7.88
CA ILE A 458 23.24 -13.19 -6.92
C ILE A 458 21.94 -12.63 -6.31
N LEU A 459 20.91 -12.45 -7.15
CA LEU A 459 19.61 -11.96 -6.70
C LEU A 459 18.98 -12.89 -5.67
N LEU A 460 18.96 -14.21 -5.94
CA LEU A 460 18.38 -15.19 -5.01
C LEU A 460 19.14 -15.20 -3.68
N LEU A 461 20.47 -15.11 -3.68
CA LEU A 461 21.27 -15.02 -2.46
C LEU A 461 20.96 -13.76 -1.66
N GLY A 462 20.86 -12.62 -2.33
CA GLY A 462 20.53 -11.36 -1.68
C GLY A 462 19.15 -11.43 -1.03
N ILE A 463 18.15 -11.92 -1.77
CA ILE A 463 16.77 -12.07 -1.29
C ILE A 463 16.64 -13.13 -0.19
N ALA A 464 17.53 -14.12 -0.14
CA ALA A 464 17.55 -15.10 0.95
C ALA A 464 17.86 -14.47 2.33
N HIS A 465 18.55 -13.32 2.36
CA HIS A 465 18.84 -12.55 3.57
C HIS A 465 17.70 -11.62 3.98
N VAL A 466 16.73 -11.39 3.10
CA VAL A 466 15.58 -10.52 3.35
C VAL A 466 14.49 -11.29 4.08
N ASN A 467 13.86 -10.67 5.07
CA ASN A 467 12.73 -11.24 5.79
C ASN A 467 11.65 -10.18 5.99
N THR A 468 10.68 -10.14 5.07
CA THR A 468 9.53 -9.24 5.13
C THR A 468 8.31 -9.95 5.73
N THR A 469 7.21 -9.21 5.93
CA THR A 469 5.97 -9.74 6.53
C THR A 469 5.43 -10.94 5.77
N TYR A 470 5.41 -10.87 4.43
CA TYR A 470 4.83 -11.92 3.59
C TYR A 470 5.86 -12.75 2.81
N ASN A 471 7.08 -12.21 2.62
CA ASN A 471 8.15 -12.81 1.83
C ASN A 471 7.68 -13.17 0.41
N LEU A 472 6.86 -12.32 -0.22
CA LEU A 472 6.26 -12.58 -1.54
C LEU A 472 7.33 -12.76 -2.62
N PHE A 473 8.19 -11.76 -2.78
CA PHE A 473 9.26 -11.78 -3.80
C PHE A 473 10.31 -12.87 -3.53
N GLN A 474 10.55 -13.22 -2.26
CA GLN A 474 11.40 -14.37 -1.93
C GLN A 474 10.83 -15.67 -2.51
N ARG A 475 9.51 -15.87 -2.45
CA ARG A 475 8.86 -17.03 -3.06
C ARG A 475 8.95 -16.98 -4.57
N GLU A 476 8.55 -15.86 -5.17
CA GLU A 476 8.45 -15.74 -6.62
C GLU A 476 9.83 -15.84 -7.31
N VAL A 477 10.85 -15.18 -6.78
CA VAL A 477 12.22 -15.30 -7.30
C VAL A 477 12.78 -16.70 -7.08
N SER A 478 12.52 -17.31 -5.91
CA SER A 478 12.95 -18.69 -5.65
C SER A 478 12.33 -19.68 -6.63
N LEU A 479 11.04 -19.55 -6.95
CA LEU A 479 10.35 -20.41 -7.92
C LEU A 479 10.99 -20.35 -9.32
N ILE A 480 11.51 -19.19 -9.70
CA ILE A 480 12.15 -19.00 -11.01
C ILE A 480 13.60 -19.51 -10.98
N VAL A 481 14.39 -19.08 -9.99
CA VAL A 481 15.85 -19.24 -10.01
C VAL A 481 16.30 -20.58 -9.41
N PHE A 482 15.63 -21.07 -8.36
CA PHE A 482 16.07 -22.25 -7.64
C PHE A 482 16.14 -23.51 -8.52
N PRO A 483 15.13 -23.81 -9.39
CA PRO A 483 15.22 -24.95 -10.30
C PRO A 483 16.41 -24.87 -11.27
N MET A 484 16.79 -23.65 -11.68
CA MET A 484 17.97 -23.44 -12.55
C MET A 484 19.26 -23.82 -11.82
N ILE A 485 19.38 -23.44 -10.54
CA ILE A 485 20.53 -23.78 -9.69
C ILE A 485 20.60 -25.29 -9.46
N VAL A 486 19.48 -25.96 -9.17
CA VAL A 486 19.44 -27.42 -8.99
C VAL A 486 20.00 -28.14 -10.23
N LYS A 487 19.60 -27.68 -11.43
CA LYS A 487 20.04 -28.26 -12.71
C LYS A 487 21.48 -27.91 -13.09
N SER A 488 22.11 -26.95 -12.39
CA SER A 488 23.49 -26.54 -12.64
C SER A 488 24.49 -27.55 -12.05
N ASP A 489 25.57 -27.81 -12.78
CA ASP A 489 26.67 -28.67 -12.33
C ASP A 489 27.38 -28.09 -11.10
N VAL A 490 27.44 -26.75 -11.00
CA VAL A 490 28.07 -26.01 -9.89
C VAL A 490 27.06 -25.57 -8.81
N GLY A 491 25.79 -25.96 -8.93
CA GLY A 491 24.71 -25.51 -8.06
C GLY A 491 24.77 -26.02 -6.61
N SER A 492 25.52 -27.08 -6.32
CA SER A 492 25.59 -27.65 -4.96
C SER A 492 26.18 -26.67 -3.95
N GLY A 493 27.27 -25.98 -4.29
CA GLY A 493 27.89 -24.98 -3.42
C GLY A 493 26.96 -23.79 -3.14
N MET A 494 26.16 -23.40 -4.13
CA MET A 494 25.15 -22.35 -4.00
C MET A 494 24.04 -22.75 -3.01
N ILE A 495 23.52 -23.97 -3.17
CA ILE A 495 22.50 -24.51 -2.27
C ILE A 495 23.04 -24.66 -0.84
N LEU A 496 24.31 -25.05 -0.69
CA LEU A 496 24.96 -25.08 0.62
C LEU A 496 24.99 -23.70 1.26
N HIS A 497 25.28 -22.65 0.50
CA HIS A 497 25.29 -21.31 1.05
C HIS A 497 23.88 -20.84 1.43
N LEU A 498 22.89 -21.06 0.56
CA LEU A 498 21.48 -20.79 0.86
C LEU A 498 21.01 -21.55 2.10
N TRP A 499 21.46 -22.79 2.30
CA TRP A 499 21.11 -23.60 3.48
C TRP A 499 21.59 -22.95 4.78
N HIS A 500 22.78 -22.36 4.80
CA HIS A 500 23.30 -21.66 5.98
C HIS A 500 22.59 -20.34 6.26
N ILE A 501 22.08 -19.67 5.22
CA ILE A 501 21.38 -18.38 5.36
C ILE A 501 19.92 -18.58 5.73
N ASN A 502 19.20 -19.37 4.92
CA ASN A 502 17.76 -19.56 5.03
C ASN A 502 17.38 -21.01 4.62
N PRO A 503 17.41 -21.96 5.57
CA PRO A 503 17.02 -23.35 5.31
C PRO A 503 15.60 -23.48 4.77
N ASN A 504 14.66 -22.63 5.23
CA ASN A 504 13.27 -22.68 4.80
C ASN A 504 13.11 -22.37 3.31
N LEU A 505 13.90 -21.44 2.78
CA LEU A 505 13.95 -21.15 1.35
C LEU A 505 14.43 -22.38 0.56
N VAL A 506 15.49 -23.05 1.02
CA VAL A 506 16.01 -24.26 0.37
C VAL A 506 15.00 -25.41 0.41
N LEU A 507 14.37 -25.67 1.55
CA LEU A 507 13.34 -26.70 1.68
C LEU A 507 12.17 -26.43 0.74
N ARG A 508 11.72 -25.18 0.64
CA ARG A 508 10.69 -24.77 -0.32
C ARG A 508 11.13 -24.96 -1.76
N GLY A 509 12.32 -24.48 -2.11
CA GLY A 509 12.90 -24.65 -3.44
C GLY A 509 13.01 -26.12 -3.85
N PHE A 510 13.37 -27.03 -2.93
CA PHE A 510 13.37 -28.46 -3.18
C PHE A 510 11.97 -29.03 -3.42
N MET A 511 10.95 -28.60 -2.67
CA MET A 511 9.56 -29.05 -2.91
C MET A 511 9.07 -28.58 -4.27
N ASP A 512 9.28 -27.30 -4.59
CA ASP A 512 8.81 -26.71 -5.84
C ASP A 512 9.53 -27.33 -7.06
N SER A 513 10.85 -27.55 -6.95
CA SER A 513 11.66 -28.17 -8.01
C SER A 513 11.25 -29.61 -8.32
N GLN A 514 10.72 -30.36 -7.34
CA GLN A 514 10.23 -31.72 -7.55
C GLN A 514 8.98 -31.79 -8.43
N ASN A 515 8.23 -30.70 -8.59
CA ASN A 515 7.03 -30.66 -9.41
C ASN A 515 7.31 -30.45 -10.91
N HIS A 516 8.55 -30.13 -11.29
CA HIS A 516 8.91 -29.88 -12.69
C HIS A 516 9.25 -31.15 -13.47
N ASP A 517 10.17 -31.98 -12.97
CA ASP A 517 10.63 -33.19 -13.66
C ASP A 517 11.30 -34.21 -12.71
N VAL A 518 11.37 -35.48 -13.15
CA VAL A 518 11.95 -36.59 -12.37
C VAL A 518 13.45 -36.45 -12.21
N ASP A 519 14.15 -35.87 -13.20
CA ASP A 519 15.59 -35.65 -13.16
C ASP A 519 15.99 -34.67 -12.06
N SER A 520 15.15 -33.66 -11.80
CA SER A 520 15.30 -32.72 -10.69
C SER A 520 15.24 -33.44 -9.34
N ILE A 521 14.39 -34.45 -9.17
CA ILE A 521 14.34 -35.28 -7.94
C ILE A 521 15.68 -36.02 -7.75
N MET A 522 16.19 -36.63 -8.82
CA MET A 522 17.47 -37.35 -8.80
C MET A 522 18.62 -36.42 -8.40
N ARG A 523 18.64 -35.22 -9.00
CA ARG A 523 19.66 -34.19 -8.76
C ARG A 523 19.57 -33.61 -7.36
N ILE A 524 18.36 -33.38 -6.82
CA ILE A 524 18.17 -32.95 -5.43
C ILE A 524 18.76 -33.98 -4.47
N VAL A 525 18.52 -35.28 -4.68
CA VAL A 525 19.11 -36.32 -3.83
C VAL A 525 20.64 -36.32 -3.91
N ASP A 526 21.22 -36.14 -5.10
CA ASP A 526 22.68 -36.03 -5.26
C ASP A 526 23.25 -34.84 -4.48
N ILE A 527 22.62 -33.67 -4.59
CA ILE A 527 23.04 -32.46 -3.87
C ILE A 527 22.88 -32.67 -2.36
N CYS A 528 21.73 -33.16 -1.90
CA CYS A 528 21.49 -33.43 -0.47
C CYS A 528 22.50 -34.43 0.11
N GLN A 529 22.95 -35.40 -0.69
CA GLN A 529 23.98 -36.36 -0.30
C GLN A 529 25.37 -35.73 -0.25
N GLU A 530 25.74 -34.95 -1.27
CA GLU A 530 27.01 -34.20 -1.33
C GLU A 530 27.14 -33.27 -0.10
N LEU A 531 26.05 -32.58 0.23
CA LEU A 531 25.97 -31.64 1.34
C LEU A 531 25.72 -32.30 2.71
N LYS A 532 25.44 -33.61 2.73
CA LYS A 532 25.09 -34.39 3.95
C LYS A 532 23.89 -33.84 4.73
N ILE A 533 22.91 -33.28 4.02
CA ILE A 533 21.66 -32.72 4.60
C ILE A 533 20.43 -33.60 4.33
N LEU A 534 20.57 -34.70 3.59
CA LEU A 534 19.45 -35.53 3.14
C LEU A 534 18.52 -35.98 4.27
N SER A 535 19.05 -36.46 5.40
CA SER A 535 18.22 -36.91 6.52
C SER A 535 17.38 -35.77 7.10
N GLN A 536 17.98 -34.59 7.26
CA GLN A 536 17.28 -33.40 7.77
C GLN A 536 16.18 -32.95 6.80
N VAL A 537 16.46 -32.94 5.49
CA VAL A 537 15.49 -32.54 4.48
C VAL A 537 14.29 -33.48 4.48
N VAL A 538 14.52 -34.79 4.47
CA VAL A 538 13.47 -35.82 4.41
C VAL A 538 12.61 -35.85 5.68
N GLU A 539 13.16 -35.46 6.83
CA GLU A 539 12.42 -35.35 8.11
C GLU A 539 11.56 -34.08 8.20
N ILE A 540 11.98 -32.97 7.59
CA ILE A 540 11.32 -31.67 7.74
C ILE A 540 10.22 -31.44 6.69
N ILE A 541 10.43 -31.88 5.44
CA ILE A 541 9.46 -31.63 4.37
C ILE A 541 8.21 -32.53 4.50
N PRO A 542 7.04 -32.10 3.97
CA PRO A 542 5.82 -32.89 4.00
C PRO A 542 5.97 -34.27 3.38
N SER A 543 5.25 -35.25 3.94
CA SER A 543 5.30 -36.68 3.61
C SER A 543 5.24 -36.98 2.11
N TYR A 544 4.42 -36.23 1.37
CA TYR A 544 4.27 -36.38 -0.09
C TYR A 544 5.61 -36.19 -0.84
N TYR A 545 6.39 -35.17 -0.47
CA TYR A 545 7.68 -34.88 -1.08
C TYR A 545 8.80 -35.77 -0.51
N SER A 546 8.76 -36.07 0.79
CA SER A 546 9.81 -36.86 1.45
C SER A 546 9.85 -38.31 0.97
N ILE A 547 8.70 -38.93 0.69
CA ILE A 547 8.63 -40.29 0.12
C ILE A 547 9.31 -40.36 -1.25
N ARG A 548 9.11 -39.34 -2.11
CA ARG A 548 9.71 -39.29 -3.45
C ARG A 548 11.23 -39.23 -3.39
N LEU A 549 11.77 -38.37 -2.52
CA LEU A 549 13.21 -38.29 -2.28
C LEU A 549 13.76 -39.58 -1.64
N ALA A 550 13.05 -40.14 -0.66
CA ALA A 550 13.46 -41.38 0.02
C ALA A 550 13.51 -42.58 -0.93
N ALA A 551 12.54 -42.70 -1.84
CA ALA A 551 12.51 -43.77 -2.86
C ALA A 551 13.73 -43.69 -3.80
N VAL A 552 14.08 -42.48 -4.23
CA VAL A 552 15.28 -42.25 -5.06
C VAL A 552 16.56 -42.52 -4.27
N ALA A 553 16.65 -42.04 -3.02
CA ALA A 553 17.79 -42.27 -2.15
C ALA A 553 18.01 -43.77 -1.85
N SER A 554 16.94 -44.53 -1.69
CA SER A 554 16.99 -45.98 -1.47
C SER A 554 17.51 -46.74 -2.70
N ARG A 555 17.10 -46.35 -3.91
CA ARG A 555 17.67 -46.90 -5.15
C ARG A 555 19.18 -46.65 -5.30
N LYS A 556 19.68 -45.59 -4.66
CA LYS A 556 21.11 -45.25 -4.60
C LYS A 556 21.82 -45.83 -3.38
N GLU A 557 21.15 -46.68 -2.59
CA GLU A 557 21.67 -47.29 -1.35
C GLU A 557 22.09 -46.27 -0.27
N ILE A 558 21.54 -45.05 -0.32
CA ILE A 558 21.85 -43.97 0.62
C ILE A 558 20.97 -44.07 1.89
N LEU A 559 19.73 -44.55 1.74
CA LEU A 559 18.73 -44.59 2.80
C LEU A 559 18.02 -45.95 2.82
N ASP A 560 17.90 -46.53 4.03
CA ASP A 560 17.10 -47.74 4.28
C ASP A 560 15.62 -47.38 4.32
N LEU A 561 14.92 -47.65 3.22
CA LEU A 561 13.52 -47.27 3.03
C LEU A 561 12.59 -48.02 3.98
N GLU A 562 12.85 -49.29 4.27
CA GLU A 562 11.99 -50.11 5.12
C GLU A 562 12.02 -49.60 6.56
N LYS A 563 13.22 -49.32 7.06
CA LYS A 563 13.41 -48.72 8.38
C LYS A 563 12.81 -47.32 8.45
N TRP A 564 13.02 -46.49 7.44
CA TRP A 564 12.51 -45.12 7.40
C TRP A 564 10.97 -45.06 7.33
N LEU A 565 10.34 -45.89 6.48
CA LEU A 565 8.88 -46.00 6.40
C LEU A 565 8.30 -46.49 7.73
N SER A 566 8.91 -47.50 8.35
CA SER A 566 8.46 -48.04 9.65
C SER A 566 8.49 -46.99 10.75
N ASN A 567 9.52 -46.15 10.78
CA ASN A 567 9.64 -45.05 11.73
C ASN A 567 8.60 -43.94 11.49
N ASN A 568 8.30 -43.60 10.23
CA ASN A 568 7.29 -42.58 9.93
C ASN A 568 5.85 -43.09 10.15
N LEU A 569 5.57 -44.36 9.84
CA LEU A 569 4.29 -44.99 10.11
C LEU A 569 3.99 -45.06 11.62
N THR A 570 5.00 -45.34 12.44
CA THR A 570 4.85 -45.35 13.90
C THR A 570 4.65 -43.96 14.49
N THR A 571 5.29 -42.93 13.90
CA THR A 571 5.25 -41.55 14.39
C THR A 571 3.99 -40.80 13.95
N TYR A 572 3.60 -40.90 12.67
CA TYR A 572 2.53 -40.08 12.07
C TYR A 572 1.23 -40.86 11.74
N LYS A 573 1.22 -42.19 11.89
CA LYS A 573 0.04 -43.07 11.81
C LYS A 573 -0.84 -42.83 10.58
N GLU A 574 -2.13 -42.51 10.77
CA GLU A 574 -3.16 -42.47 9.72
C GLU A 574 -2.87 -41.42 8.63
N ALA A 575 -2.34 -40.25 9.00
CA ALA A 575 -2.03 -39.17 8.04
C ALA A 575 -0.90 -39.53 7.06
N PHE A 576 0.03 -40.41 7.46
CA PHE A 576 1.09 -40.90 6.57
C PHE A 576 0.59 -42.03 5.66
N PHE A 577 -0.36 -42.84 6.15
CA PHE A 577 -0.99 -43.91 5.38
C PHE A 577 -1.80 -43.39 4.19
N GLU A 578 -2.57 -42.31 4.37
CA GLU A 578 -3.36 -41.70 3.29
C GLU A 578 -2.46 -41.16 2.16
N VAL A 579 -1.31 -40.59 2.51
CA VAL A 579 -0.34 -40.05 1.54
C VAL A 579 0.35 -41.15 0.73
N ILE A 580 0.63 -42.31 1.31
CA ILE A 580 1.18 -43.47 0.58
C ILE A 580 0.18 -44.03 -0.43
N LEU A 581 -1.12 -43.93 -0.14
CA LEU A 581 -2.20 -44.47 -0.98
C LEU A 581 -2.62 -43.52 -2.11
N LEU A 582 -2.28 -42.24 -2.01
CA LEU A 582 -2.43 -41.28 -3.10
C LEU A 582 -1.36 -41.56 -4.16
N PRO A 583 -1.73 -41.83 -5.43
CA PRO A 583 -0.75 -42.03 -6.47
C PRO A 583 0.07 -40.75 -6.68
N PRO A 584 1.38 -40.86 -7.01
CA PRO A 584 2.22 -39.71 -7.30
C PRO A 584 1.75 -38.91 -8.50
#